data_AF-F7V2D5-F1
#
_entry.id   AF-F7V2D5-F1
#
_cell.length_a   1.000
_cell.length_b   1.000
_cell.length_c   1.000
_cell.angle_alpha   90.00
_cell.angle_beta   90.00
_cell.angle_gamma   90.00
#
_symmetry.space_group_name_H-M   'P 1'
#
loop_
_entity.id
_entity.type
_entity.pdbx_description
1 polymer ?
#
loop_
_entity_poly.entity_id
_entity_poly.type
_entity_poly.pdbx_seq_one_letter_code
_entity_poly.pdbx_strand_id
1 'polypeptide(L)'
;MKEETNRCHRIIRHPLYCSQMDAIAADEKDRIYCGHNLQHALDVARIMRIYNGELALGISTDLIYAAALTHDIGRAVQYRTGIPHDRASAELAEQILPACGFDETETRQIAEAIRHHREYEKGSDISRTLGTLLCRADKESRLCFLCPAADTCKWPDTKKNHQLRI
;
A
#
# COMPACT_ATOMS: atom_id res chain seq x y z
N MET A 1 27.27 -17.37 6.94
CA MET A 1 26.67 -16.54 5.87
C MET A 1 25.77 -15.52 6.54
N LYS A 2 26.07 -14.21 6.45
CA LYS A 2 25.08 -13.19 6.80
C LYS A 2 24.01 -13.28 5.73
N GLU A 3 22.80 -13.65 6.12
CA GLU A 3 21.65 -13.75 5.24
C GLU A 3 21.51 -12.43 4.49
N GLU A 4 21.62 -12.49 3.16
CA GLU A 4 21.46 -11.32 2.30
C GLU A 4 20.02 -10.85 2.50
N THR A 5 19.86 -9.84 3.36
CA THR A 5 18.56 -9.44 3.85
C THR A 5 17.79 -8.84 2.67
N ASN A 6 16.72 -9.52 2.25
CA ASN A 6 15.83 -9.11 1.17
C ASN A 6 15.53 -7.59 1.23
N ARG A 7 15.50 -6.90 0.08
CA ARG A 7 15.31 -5.45 -0.02
C ARG A 7 14.06 -4.95 0.70
N CYS A 8 12.96 -5.70 0.61
CA CYS A 8 11.71 -5.40 1.31
C CYS A 8 11.83 -5.59 2.83
N HIS A 9 12.66 -6.52 3.30
CA HIS A 9 12.95 -6.66 4.73
C HIS A 9 13.78 -5.50 5.26
N ARG A 10 14.62 -4.89 4.41
CA ARG A 10 15.32 -3.64 4.75
C ARG A 10 14.34 -2.48 4.90
N ILE A 11 13.28 -2.39 4.09
CA ILE A 11 12.20 -1.41 4.26
C ILE A 11 11.55 -1.55 5.64
N ILE A 12 11.14 -2.76 6.01
CA ILE A 12 10.43 -3.01 7.30
C ILE A 12 11.31 -2.68 8.51
N ARG A 13 12.64 -2.76 8.37
CA ARG A 13 13.62 -2.40 9.39
C ARG A 13 14.13 -0.96 9.30
N HIS A 14 13.72 -0.20 8.29
CA HIS A 14 14.22 1.16 8.09
C HIS A 14 13.68 2.08 9.20
N PRO A 15 14.52 2.87 9.89
CA PRO A 15 14.08 3.68 11.04
C PRO A 15 12.90 4.60 10.72
N LEU A 16 12.91 5.24 9.55
CA LEU A 16 11.81 6.11 9.12
C LEU A 16 10.51 5.32 8.91
N TYR A 17 10.59 4.11 8.33
CA TYR A 17 9.43 3.23 8.17
C TYR A 17 8.85 2.84 9.52
N CYS A 18 9.69 2.32 10.43
CA CYS A 18 9.30 1.95 11.79
C CYS A 18 8.62 3.13 12.51
N SER A 19 9.22 4.32 12.47
CA SER A 19 8.66 5.50 13.13
C SER A 19 7.28 5.90 12.61
N GLN A 20 7.02 5.75 11.30
CA GLN A 20 5.70 6.04 10.74
C GLN A 20 4.70 4.94 11.10
N MET A 21 5.09 3.67 11.07
CA MET A 21 4.22 2.57 11.47
C MET A 21 3.84 2.64 12.96
N ASP A 22 4.78 3.01 13.84
CA ASP A 22 4.52 3.24 15.26
C ASP A 22 3.55 4.41 15.47
N ALA A 23 3.73 5.50 14.73
CA ALA A 23 2.82 6.64 14.77
C ALA A 23 1.41 6.27 14.27
N ILE A 24 1.30 5.53 13.15
CA ILE A 24 0.02 5.02 12.65
C ILE A 24 -0.65 4.14 13.71
N ALA A 25 0.10 3.22 14.32
CA ALA A 25 -0.45 2.35 15.37
C ALA A 25 -0.97 3.15 16.58
N ALA A 26 -0.27 4.21 16.97
CA ALA A 26 -0.71 5.09 18.04
C ALA A 26 -1.97 5.91 17.66
N ASP A 27 -2.00 6.45 16.45
CA ASP A 27 -3.13 7.25 15.93
C ASP A 27 -4.38 6.37 15.67
N GLU A 28 -4.19 5.08 15.38
CA GLU A 28 -5.25 4.13 15.04
C GLU A 28 -5.65 3.18 16.18
N LYS A 29 -5.13 3.38 17.40
CA LYS A 29 -5.36 2.48 18.54
C LYS A 29 -6.84 2.21 18.85
N ASP A 30 -7.69 3.23 18.68
CA ASP A 30 -9.13 3.17 18.95
C ASP A 30 -9.96 3.19 17.65
N ARG A 31 -9.30 3.00 16.50
CA ARG A 31 -9.94 3.08 15.19
C ARG A 31 -10.80 1.84 14.94
N ILE A 32 -12.11 2.06 14.82
CA ILE A 32 -13.08 1.01 14.47
C ILE A 32 -13.14 0.67 12.97
N TYR A 33 -12.58 1.54 12.13
CA TYR A 33 -12.50 1.33 10.67
C TYR A 33 -11.23 0.56 10.29
N CYS A 34 -11.15 0.12 9.04
CA CYS A 34 -9.95 -0.55 8.52
C CYS A 34 -8.70 0.31 8.77
N GLY A 35 -7.71 -0.28 9.44
CA GLY A 35 -6.43 0.35 9.75
C GLY A 35 -5.37 0.09 8.69
N HIS A 36 -4.16 0.58 8.96
CA HIS A 36 -3.03 0.57 8.02
C HIS A 36 -1.78 -0.07 8.66
N ASN A 37 -1.95 -1.27 9.20
CA ASN A 37 -0.84 -2.04 9.76
C ASN A 37 -0.07 -2.84 8.69
N LEU A 38 1.00 -3.53 9.12
CA LEU A 38 1.80 -4.38 8.21
C LEU A 38 0.97 -5.50 7.56
N GLN A 39 -0.04 -6.04 8.26
CA GLN A 39 -0.90 -7.08 7.70
C GLN A 39 -1.67 -6.56 6.47
N HIS A 40 -2.28 -5.37 6.57
CA HIS A 40 -2.91 -4.69 5.43
C HIS A 40 -1.94 -4.58 4.25
N ALA A 41 -0.76 -4.02 4.47
CA ALA A 41 0.24 -3.86 3.42
C ALA A 41 0.66 -5.19 2.76
N LEU A 42 0.79 -6.26 3.53
CA LEU A 42 1.14 -7.59 3.00
C LEU A 42 -0.01 -8.23 2.21
N ASP A 43 -1.25 -8.01 2.62
CA ASP A 43 -2.42 -8.51 1.88
C ASP A 43 -2.55 -7.80 0.53
N VAL A 44 -2.33 -6.47 0.50
CA VAL A 44 -2.20 -5.71 -0.75
C VAL A 44 -1.10 -6.29 -1.63
N ALA A 45 0.11 -6.50 -1.10
CA ALA A 45 1.24 -7.04 -1.86
C ALA A 45 0.95 -8.43 -2.47
N ARG A 46 0.28 -9.29 -1.72
CA ARG A 46 -0.07 -10.65 -2.16
C ARG A 46 -1.13 -10.65 -3.25
N ILE A 47 -2.15 -9.81 -3.11
CA ILE A 47 -3.17 -9.63 -4.15
C ILE A 47 -2.53 -9.07 -5.44
N MET A 48 -1.64 -8.08 -5.32
CA MET A 48 -0.88 -7.57 -6.47
C MET A 48 -0.04 -8.68 -7.14
N ARG A 49 0.59 -9.57 -6.36
CA ARG A 49 1.35 -10.71 -6.92
C ARG A 49 0.46 -11.70 -7.66
N ILE A 50 -0.75 -11.97 -7.17
CA ILE A 50 -1.72 -12.84 -7.85
C ILE A 50 -2.05 -12.25 -9.22
N TYR A 51 -2.50 -10.99 -9.27
CA TYR A 51 -2.81 -10.32 -10.54
C TYR A 51 -1.61 -10.20 -11.48
N ASN A 52 -0.41 -9.92 -10.94
CA ASN A 52 0.82 -9.89 -11.73
C ASN A 52 1.08 -11.23 -12.45
N GLY A 53 0.78 -12.35 -11.79
CA GLY A 53 0.88 -13.69 -12.36
C GLY A 53 -0.22 -13.99 -13.38
N GLU A 54 -1.49 -13.79 -13.00
CA GLU A 54 -2.66 -14.09 -13.84
C GLU A 54 -2.68 -13.29 -15.14
N LEU A 55 -2.22 -12.04 -15.10
CA LEU A 55 -2.18 -11.16 -16.26
C LEU A 55 -0.82 -11.19 -16.99
N ALA A 56 0.14 -12.00 -16.51
CA ALA A 56 1.50 -12.11 -17.04
C ALA A 56 2.20 -10.75 -17.22
N LEU A 57 2.12 -9.86 -16.22
CA LEU A 57 2.62 -8.48 -16.34
C LEU A 57 4.15 -8.37 -16.20
N GLY A 58 4.81 -9.38 -15.63
CA GLY A 58 6.26 -9.42 -15.51
C GLY A 58 6.86 -8.40 -14.54
N ILE A 59 6.04 -7.80 -13.65
CA ILE A 59 6.54 -6.87 -12.63
C ILE A 59 7.30 -7.66 -11.56
N SER A 60 8.47 -7.15 -11.16
CA SER A 60 9.28 -7.82 -10.15
C SER A 60 8.55 -7.87 -8.80
N THR A 61 8.75 -8.97 -8.07
CA THR A 61 8.11 -9.14 -6.75
C THR A 61 8.58 -8.08 -5.75
N ASP A 62 9.84 -7.64 -5.84
CA ASP A 62 10.38 -6.58 -4.98
C ASP A 62 9.68 -5.23 -5.22
N LEU A 63 9.41 -4.84 -6.47
CA LEU A 63 8.66 -3.61 -6.77
C LEU A 63 7.23 -3.66 -6.22
N ILE A 64 6.57 -4.81 -6.36
CA ILE A 64 5.21 -5.03 -5.83
C ILE A 64 5.20 -4.85 -4.32
N TYR A 65 6.10 -5.54 -3.62
CA TYR A 65 6.15 -5.49 -2.15
C TYR A 65 6.59 -4.12 -1.66
N ALA A 66 7.57 -3.47 -2.29
CA ALA A 66 8.01 -2.14 -1.91
C ALA A 66 6.88 -1.10 -2.05
N ALA A 67 6.13 -1.14 -3.15
CA ALA A 67 4.98 -0.25 -3.34
C ALA A 67 3.89 -0.49 -2.29
N ALA A 68 3.50 -1.74 -2.06
CA ALA A 68 2.47 -2.09 -1.07
C ALA A 68 2.91 -1.76 0.37
N LEU A 69 4.17 -2.02 0.74
CA LEU A 69 4.70 -1.70 2.06
C LEU A 69 4.68 -0.20 2.34
N THR A 70 4.95 0.63 1.34
CA THR A 70 5.13 2.08 1.51
C THR A 70 3.91 2.91 1.12
N HIS A 71 2.82 2.35 0.59
CA HIS A 71 1.72 3.18 0.05
C HIS A 71 0.95 4.00 1.09
N ASP A 72 0.82 3.51 2.33
CA ASP A 72 -0.01 4.13 3.38
C ASP A 72 0.80 4.71 4.56
N ILE A 73 2.14 4.65 4.53
CA ILE A 73 2.99 5.14 5.65
C ILE A 73 2.84 6.65 5.91
N GLY A 74 2.36 7.41 4.91
CA GLY A 74 2.01 8.82 5.02
C GLY A 74 0.75 9.10 5.83
N ARG A 75 -0.01 8.08 6.29
CA ARG A 75 -1.20 8.26 7.14
C ARG A 75 -0.90 9.02 8.42
N ALA A 76 0.21 8.72 9.09
CA ALA A 76 0.66 9.45 10.27
C ALA A 76 0.89 10.95 9.99
N VAL A 77 1.45 11.28 8.82
CA VAL A 77 1.61 12.67 8.39
C VAL A 77 0.25 13.31 8.12
N GLN A 78 -0.65 12.60 7.45
CA GLN A 78 -2.00 13.07 7.17
C GLN A 78 -2.77 13.39 8.45
N TYR A 79 -2.72 12.52 9.46
CA TYR A 79 -3.43 12.72 10.72
C TYR A 79 -2.95 13.97 11.46
N ARG A 80 -1.65 14.26 11.40
CA ARG A 80 -1.06 15.43 12.08
C ARG A 80 -1.21 16.75 11.32
N THR A 81 -1.17 16.71 9.99
CA THR A 81 -0.96 17.93 9.17
C THR A 81 -2.05 18.18 8.13
N GLY A 82 -2.90 17.20 7.85
CA GLY A 82 -3.88 17.25 6.77
C GLY A 82 -3.32 17.03 5.36
N ILE A 83 -2.00 16.89 5.19
CA ILE A 83 -1.38 16.56 3.89
C ILE A 83 -1.95 15.21 3.41
N PRO A 84 -2.39 15.08 2.14
CA PRO A 84 -2.85 13.81 1.60
C PRO A 84 -1.79 12.71 1.74
N HIS A 85 -2.18 11.58 2.36
CA HIS A 85 -1.27 10.46 2.63
C HIS A 85 -0.57 9.90 1.37
N ASP A 86 -1.22 9.91 0.22
CA ASP A 86 -0.66 9.47 -1.07
C ASP A 86 0.57 10.29 -1.45
N ARG A 87 0.51 11.61 -1.27
CA ARG A 87 1.66 12.51 -1.46
C ARG A 87 2.74 12.28 -0.40
N ALA A 88 2.36 12.25 0.87
CA ALA A 88 3.30 12.05 1.97
C ALA A 88 4.00 10.68 1.89
N SER A 89 3.28 9.61 1.55
CA SER A 89 3.82 8.26 1.35
C SER A 89 4.81 8.23 0.20
N ALA A 90 4.54 8.91 -0.92
CA ALA A 90 5.46 8.97 -2.04
C ALA A 90 6.79 9.66 -1.66
N GLU A 91 6.72 10.78 -0.95
CA GLU A 91 7.91 11.50 -0.45
C GLU A 91 8.70 10.68 0.58
N LEU A 92 8.02 9.92 1.43
CA LEU A 92 8.66 9.01 2.37
C LEU A 92 9.31 7.82 1.65
N ALA A 93 8.65 7.27 0.62
CA ALA A 93 9.20 6.19 -0.20
C ALA A 93 10.47 6.63 -0.93
N GLU A 94 10.51 7.85 -1.50
CA GLU A 94 11.69 8.43 -2.13
C GLU A 94 12.89 8.55 -1.18
N GLN A 95 12.65 8.68 0.12
CA GLN A 95 13.71 8.69 1.15
C GLN A 95 14.13 7.28 1.59
N ILE A 96 13.19 6.34 1.73
CA ILE A 96 13.44 5.01 2.28
C ILE A 96 14.06 4.06 1.25
N LEU A 97 13.55 4.07 0.03
CA LEU A 97 13.87 3.06 -0.99
C LEU A 97 15.35 3.04 -1.41
N PRO A 98 16.04 4.18 -1.62
CA PRO A 98 17.46 4.18 -1.97
C PRO A 98 18.32 3.51 -0.88
N ALA A 99 18.05 3.80 0.39
CA ALA A 99 18.73 3.18 1.53
C ALA A 99 18.46 1.67 1.64
N CYS A 100 17.38 1.19 1.04
CA CYS A 100 17.02 -0.22 0.97
C CYS A 100 17.55 -0.92 -0.30
N GLY A 101 18.31 -0.24 -1.16
CA GLY A 101 18.92 -0.81 -2.37
C GLY A 101 17.97 -0.92 -3.55
N PHE A 102 17.01 -0.01 -3.65
CA PHE A 102 16.27 0.24 -4.89
C PHE A 102 16.97 1.35 -5.67
N ASP A 103 17.06 1.20 -6.98
CA ASP A 103 17.66 2.23 -7.83
C ASP A 103 16.71 3.43 -8.06
N GLU A 104 17.19 4.46 -8.75
CA GLU A 104 16.41 5.67 -9.01
C GLU A 104 15.16 5.40 -9.87
N THR A 105 15.25 4.47 -10.82
CA THR A 105 14.13 4.11 -11.70
C THR A 105 13.07 3.35 -10.92
N GLU A 106 13.48 2.35 -10.14
CA GLU A 106 12.60 1.59 -9.25
C GLU A 106 11.92 2.52 -8.23
N THR A 107 12.68 3.42 -7.61
CA THR A 107 12.18 4.38 -6.62
C THR A 107 11.14 5.31 -7.23
N ARG A 108 11.43 5.89 -8.40
CA ARG A 108 10.50 6.78 -9.11
C ARG A 108 9.22 6.06 -9.50
N GLN A 109 9.33 4.85 -10.02
CA GLN A 109 8.18 4.03 -10.41
C GLN A 109 7.28 3.71 -9.21
N ILE A 110 7.86 3.36 -8.06
CA ILE A 110 7.10 3.10 -6.82
C ILE A 110 6.45 4.38 -6.31
N ALA A 111 7.18 5.49 -6.23
CA ALA A 111 6.66 6.76 -5.74
C ALA A 111 5.51 7.29 -6.61
N GLU A 112 5.62 7.16 -7.94
CA GLU A 112 4.54 7.51 -8.86
C GLU A 112 3.30 6.63 -8.68
N ALA A 113 3.49 5.31 -8.57
CA ALA A 113 2.40 4.37 -8.29
C ALA A 113 1.65 4.73 -7.01
N ILE A 114 2.37 5.11 -5.94
CA ILE A 114 1.78 5.53 -4.66
C ILE A 114 1.06 6.88 -4.80
N ARG A 115 1.67 7.86 -5.45
CA ARG A 115 1.12 9.22 -5.59
C ARG A 115 -0.24 9.23 -6.28
N HIS A 116 -0.45 8.33 -7.24
CA HIS A 116 -1.67 8.25 -8.04
C HIS A 116 -2.58 7.06 -7.70
N HIS A 117 -2.28 6.30 -6.64
CA HIS A 117 -3.01 5.05 -6.35
C HIS A 117 -4.52 5.23 -6.11
N ARG A 118 -5.01 6.46 -5.90
CA ARG A 118 -6.44 6.76 -5.74
C ARG A 118 -7.14 7.15 -7.04
N GLU A 119 -6.37 7.48 -8.07
CA GLU A 119 -6.87 8.04 -9.33
C GLU A 119 -7.18 6.94 -10.36
N TYR A 120 -6.59 5.75 -10.20
CA TYR A 120 -6.77 4.61 -11.10
C TYR A 120 -8.15 3.91 -11.00
N GLU A 121 -9.06 4.38 -10.14
CA GLU A 121 -10.41 3.81 -10.00
C GLU A 121 -11.31 3.98 -11.26
N LYS A 122 -10.96 4.86 -12.20
CA LYS A 122 -11.85 5.29 -13.30
C LYS A 122 -11.71 4.51 -14.62
N GLY A 123 -10.79 3.55 -14.73
CA GLY A 123 -10.60 2.74 -15.94
C GLY A 123 -11.14 1.32 -15.77
N SER A 124 -12.02 0.88 -16.67
CA SER A 124 -12.45 -0.54 -16.78
C SER A 124 -11.35 -1.46 -17.27
N ASP A 125 -10.29 -0.90 -17.86
CA ASP A 125 -9.05 -1.61 -18.13
C ASP A 125 -8.12 -1.45 -16.92
N ILE A 126 -7.63 -2.59 -16.40
CA ILE A 126 -6.39 -2.57 -15.65
C ILE A 126 -5.34 -2.03 -16.62
N SER A 127 -5.05 -0.73 -16.56
CA SER A 127 -3.77 -0.24 -17.07
C SER A 127 -2.75 -1.13 -16.38
N ARG A 128 -1.98 -1.89 -17.15
CA ARG A 128 -1.13 -3.01 -16.68
C ARG A 128 0.11 -2.50 -15.94
N THR A 129 -0.10 -1.58 -14.99
CA THR A 129 0.89 -0.77 -14.31
C THR A 129 0.89 -1.09 -12.82
N LEU A 130 2.01 -0.76 -12.17
CA LEU A 130 2.18 -0.93 -10.73
C LEU A 130 1.11 -0.16 -9.93
N GLY A 131 0.79 1.08 -10.33
CA GLY A 131 -0.19 1.93 -9.65
C GLY A 131 -1.62 1.42 -9.74
N THR A 132 -2.03 0.87 -10.88
CA THR A 132 -3.39 0.29 -11.01
C THR A 132 -3.53 -1.01 -10.23
N LEU A 133 -2.49 -1.84 -10.21
CA LEU A 133 -2.47 -3.02 -9.32
C LEU A 133 -2.55 -2.62 -7.85
N LEU A 134 -1.77 -1.61 -7.44
CA LEU A 134 -1.79 -1.10 -6.06
C LEU A 134 -3.17 -0.59 -5.67
N CYS A 135 -3.77 0.27 -6.50
CA CYS A 135 -5.13 0.80 -6.30
C CYS A 135 -6.16 -0.32 -6.12
N ARG A 136 -6.12 -1.33 -6.99
CA ARG A 136 -7.08 -2.43 -6.98
C ARG A 136 -6.87 -3.30 -5.74
N ALA A 137 -5.63 -3.66 -5.44
CA ALA A 137 -5.29 -4.52 -4.32
C ALA A 137 -5.57 -3.87 -2.95
N ASP A 138 -5.30 -2.56 -2.79
CA ASP A 138 -5.67 -1.82 -1.57
C ASP A 138 -7.17 -1.92 -1.30
N LYS A 139 -7.99 -1.69 -2.33
CA LYS A 139 -9.44 -1.82 -2.21
C LYS A 139 -9.88 -3.26 -1.94
N GLU A 140 -9.37 -4.23 -2.68
CA GLU A 140 -9.82 -5.64 -2.60
C GLU A 140 -9.34 -6.35 -1.34
N SER A 141 -8.28 -5.87 -0.68
CA SER A 141 -7.83 -6.38 0.62
C SER A 141 -8.85 -6.19 1.76
N ARG A 142 -9.85 -5.31 1.58
CA ARG A 142 -10.83 -4.95 2.63
C ARG A 142 -11.99 -5.94 2.65
N LEU A 143 -12.16 -6.67 3.75
CA LEU A 143 -13.25 -7.66 3.92
C LEU A 143 -14.56 -7.00 4.42
N CYS A 144 -15.16 -6.10 3.63
CA CYS A 144 -16.33 -5.33 4.09
C CYS A 144 -17.52 -6.20 4.52
N PHE A 145 -17.69 -7.39 3.94
CA PHE A 145 -18.73 -8.37 4.29
C PHE A 145 -18.61 -8.95 5.71
N LEU A 146 -17.48 -8.75 6.41
CA LEU A 146 -17.27 -9.10 7.83
C LEU A 146 -17.02 -7.87 8.71
N CYS A 147 -17.13 -6.65 8.17
CA CYS A 147 -16.74 -5.45 8.90
C CYS A 147 -17.86 -5.03 9.88
N PRO A 148 -17.60 -4.99 11.20
CA PRO A 148 -18.61 -4.59 12.18
C PRO A 148 -18.96 -3.09 12.10
N ALA A 149 -18.10 -2.28 11.48
CA ALA A 149 -18.31 -0.85 11.26
C ALA A 149 -18.78 -0.52 9.83
N ALA A 150 -19.33 -1.50 9.09
CA ALA A 150 -19.74 -1.31 7.70
C ALA A 150 -20.84 -0.24 7.53
N ASP A 151 -21.75 -0.14 8.50
CA ASP A 151 -22.89 0.79 8.48
C ASP A 151 -22.47 2.25 8.66
N THR A 152 -21.39 2.51 9.38
CA THR A 152 -20.86 3.86 9.60
C THR A 152 -19.68 4.19 8.68
N CYS A 153 -19.31 3.28 7.78
CA CYS A 153 -18.18 3.46 6.88
C CYS A 153 -18.45 4.58 5.86
N LYS A 154 -17.48 5.49 5.71
CA LYS A 154 -17.54 6.60 4.76
C LYS A 154 -17.52 6.18 3.28
N TRP A 155 -17.14 4.95 2.96
CA TRP A 155 -17.16 4.47 1.59
C TRP A 155 -18.61 4.25 1.15
N PRO A 156 -19.01 4.70 -0.05
CA PRO A 156 -20.30 4.30 -0.61
C PRO A 156 -20.32 2.78 -0.85
N ASP A 157 -21.50 2.16 -0.79
CA ASP A 157 -21.66 0.72 -0.96
C ASP A 157 -21.09 0.20 -2.30
N THR A 158 -21.11 1.01 -3.35
CA THR A 158 -20.48 0.68 -4.65
C THR A 158 -18.97 0.47 -4.57
N LYS A 159 -18.31 0.90 -3.49
CA LYS A 159 -16.89 0.67 -3.21
C LYS A 159 -16.62 -0.45 -2.20
N LYS A 160 -17.62 -0.91 -1.47
CA LYS A 160 -17.44 -1.94 -0.43
C LYS A 160 -17.43 -3.33 -1.07
N ASN A 161 -16.64 -4.23 -0.48
CA ASN A 161 -16.59 -5.63 -0.89
C ASN A 161 -17.63 -6.43 -0.08
N HIS A 162 -18.87 -6.51 -0.57
CA HIS A 162 -19.97 -7.19 0.13
C HIS A 162 -19.99 -8.72 -0.03
N GLN A 163 -19.12 -9.26 -0.88
CA GLN A 163 -19.04 -10.68 -1.18
C GLN A 163 -17.59 -11.08 -1.39
N LEU A 164 -17.28 -12.35 -1.14
CA LEU A 164 -16.02 -12.94 -1.55
C LEU A 164 -15.93 -12.95 -3.08
N ARG A 165 -14.80 -12.50 -3.62
CA ARG A 165 -14.48 -12.63 -5.05
C ARG A 165 -13.56 -13.83 -5.23
N ILE A 166 -13.94 -14.72 -6.13
CA ILE A 166 -13.21 -15.94 -6.51
C ILE A 166 -12.90 -15.92 -7.99
#